data_AF-A0A7S4QY73-F1
#
_entry.id   AF-A0A7S4QY73-F1
#
_cell.length_a   1.000
_cell.length_b   1.000
_cell.length_c   1.000
_cell.angle_alpha   90.00
_cell.angle_beta   90.00
_cell.angle_gamma   90.00
#
_symmetry.space_group_name_H-M   'P 1'
#
loop_
_entity.id
_entity.type
_entity.pdbx_description
1 polymer ?
#
loop_
_entity_poly.entity_id
_entity_poly.type
_entity_poly.pdbx_seq_one_letter_code
_entity_poly.pdbx_strand_id
1 'polypeptide(L)'
;EVVDSVFEDNFSKKDGSALYLAGSGEVTIGGTTFKDNTGRGHFISLDYGVFNSNGGNTGSGNTGICGADGAYIRQGKECVNFSGRTPGPTPAPTPSPPTPNPPSDGNYPVHPVPNNPPPGYFNYDMNDMNYGPNAWHKIPATQTDAYKYWKDLENYMPANLKENTCNSQVSFNDNRASPVNLRNTDDNCKEYHQLRPNRMTDHGPLLGPGSVGTLEIKSHSLRISYPRVDKDDLTVPSADIPQGWGKFLHVAYCEFKVPASHTMQGKKFVAEMNCYIIQKAGRGLGVFTILFEIGSFNKLLDQAICAFQTVWQTGKNACSRGGRRDLEEEVDVVDNDDGDNDFRARKFENTNTSMFRDLQENSKCGGGWNPFEFMYQTKSWHFYGYRGTLMEPPCSQIVEHRVFDTPAEMSIGQLEDMKKILFTHQDPGTCQYTSVHNKFESVAREFESVARPLQPSQRSRIHRCTCRDFISDEQRRKEGRKSCRAGTEKQWMPNPTDLVPARGEQWDL
;
A
#
# COMPACT_ATOMS: atom_id res chain seq x y z
N GLU A 1 -32.74 -1.42 -0.68
CA GLU A 1 -32.89 -0.12 0.01
C GLU A 1 -33.78 -0.15 1.27
N VAL A 2 -34.10 -1.31 1.89
CA VAL A 2 -34.78 -1.36 3.21
C VAL A 2 -34.10 -2.38 4.16
N VAL A 3 -32.77 -2.52 4.10
CA VAL A 3 -32.06 -3.52 4.93
C VAL A 3 -30.88 -2.96 5.72
N ASP A 4 -30.40 -1.74 5.42
CA ASP A 4 -29.19 -1.22 6.07
C ASP A 4 -29.44 -0.44 7.38
N SER A 5 -30.68 -0.11 7.74
CA SER A 5 -30.95 0.75 8.92
C SER A 5 -31.16 0.00 10.25
N VAL A 6 -31.03 -1.33 10.29
CA VAL A 6 -31.28 -2.15 11.50
C VAL A 6 -30.00 -2.77 12.07
N PHE A 7 -28.86 -2.62 11.39
CA PHE A 7 -27.63 -3.33 11.73
C PHE A 7 -26.73 -2.66 12.79
N GLU A 8 -26.95 -1.39 13.15
CA GLU A 8 -26.03 -0.68 14.04
C GLU A 8 -26.36 -0.76 15.54
N ASP A 9 -27.60 -1.06 15.94
CA ASP A 9 -27.99 -0.89 17.35
C ASP A 9 -27.85 -2.12 18.26
N ASN A 10 -27.58 -3.33 17.74
CA ASN A 10 -27.72 -4.56 18.54
C ASN A 10 -26.54 -5.56 18.53
N PHE A 11 -25.41 -5.28 17.87
CA PHE A 11 -24.35 -6.28 17.70
C PHE A 11 -22.95 -5.81 18.14
N SER A 12 -22.41 -6.46 19.17
CA SER A 12 -21.00 -6.37 19.56
C SER A 12 -20.21 -7.51 18.88
N LYS A 13 -19.25 -7.17 18.02
CA LYS A 13 -18.29 -8.12 17.44
C LYS A 13 -17.18 -8.41 18.45
N LYS A 14 -17.04 -9.68 18.84
CA LYS A 14 -15.82 -10.21 19.46
C LYS A 14 -15.45 -11.53 18.77
N ASP A 15 -14.15 -11.74 18.58
CA ASP A 15 -13.51 -12.72 17.69
C ASP A 15 -14.15 -14.12 17.66
N GLY A 16 -14.43 -14.61 16.45
CA GLY A 16 -15.06 -15.91 16.17
C GLY A 16 -16.48 -15.75 15.63
N SER A 17 -16.77 -16.37 14.48
CA SER A 17 -18.06 -16.27 13.78
C SER A 17 -19.20 -16.98 14.53
N ALA A 18 -19.72 -16.32 15.57
CA ALA A 18 -20.99 -16.65 16.20
C ALA A 18 -22.03 -15.58 15.87
N LEU A 19 -23.21 -16.02 15.43
CA LEU A 19 -24.36 -15.13 15.26
C LEU A 19 -25.21 -15.23 16.54
N TYR A 20 -25.45 -14.10 17.21
CA TYR A 20 -26.32 -14.03 18.39
C TYR A 20 -27.69 -13.49 17.98
N LEU A 21 -28.75 -14.26 18.19
CA LEU A 21 -30.12 -13.77 17.98
C LEU A 21 -30.68 -13.30 19.32
N ALA A 22 -30.88 -11.98 19.46
CA ALA A 22 -31.59 -11.41 20.59
C ALA A 22 -33.10 -11.32 20.29
N GLY A 23 -33.91 -12.06 21.04
CA GLY A 23 -35.39 -12.03 20.95
C GLY A 23 -36.01 -13.01 19.95
N SER A 24 -37.34 -13.01 19.87
CA SER A 24 -38.09 -13.84 18.92
C SER A 24 -37.93 -13.31 17.50
N GLY A 25 -37.20 -14.04 16.65
CA GLY A 25 -36.93 -13.65 15.27
C GLY A 25 -36.65 -14.84 14.35
N GLU A 26 -36.72 -14.58 13.05
CA GLU A 26 -36.38 -15.54 12.00
C GLU A 26 -35.12 -15.07 11.25
N VAL A 27 -34.17 -15.98 11.00
CA VAL A 27 -32.99 -15.71 10.19
C VAL A 27 -32.85 -16.77 9.11
N THR A 28 -32.58 -16.34 7.87
CA THR A 28 -32.34 -17.25 6.74
C THR A 28 -30.89 -17.13 6.27
N ILE A 29 -30.16 -18.25 6.23
CA ILE A 29 -28.77 -18.32 5.75
C ILE A 29 -28.68 -19.43 4.70
N GLY A 30 -28.22 -19.10 3.49
CA GLY A 30 -28.02 -20.09 2.41
C GLY A 30 -29.29 -20.82 1.96
N GLY A 31 -30.47 -20.22 2.13
CA GLY A 31 -31.76 -20.82 1.81
C GLY A 31 -32.43 -21.61 2.94
N THR A 32 -31.80 -21.70 4.11
CA THR A 32 -32.36 -22.36 5.29
C THR A 32 -32.79 -21.35 6.34
N THR A 33 -34.05 -21.40 6.78
CA THR A 33 -34.63 -20.49 7.79
C THR A 33 -34.62 -21.11 9.19
N PHE A 34 -34.11 -20.37 10.16
CA PHE A 34 -34.09 -20.72 11.59
C PHE A 34 -35.06 -19.80 12.34
N LYS A 35 -35.95 -20.37 13.15
CA LYS A 35 -36.94 -19.63 13.97
C LYS A 35 -36.71 -19.90 15.45
N ASP A 36 -36.56 -18.85 16.26
CA ASP A 36 -36.60 -18.97 17.73
C ASP A 36 -37.98 -18.59 18.27
N ASN A 37 -38.75 -19.61 18.66
CA ASN A 37 -40.07 -19.42 19.26
C ASN A 37 -40.04 -19.29 20.79
N THR A 38 -38.85 -19.31 21.41
CA THR A 38 -38.70 -19.38 22.87
C THR A 38 -38.44 -18.04 23.54
N GLY A 39 -38.05 -17.01 22.78
CA GLY A 39 -37.80 -15.65 23.25
C GLY A 39 -36.58 -15.51 24.18
N ARG A 40 -35.72 -16.54 24.27
CA ARG A 40 -34.56 -16.56 25.18
C ARG A 40 -33.24 -16.21 24.50
N GLY A 41 -33.23 -16.11 23.17
CA GLY A 41 -32.05 -15.87 22.37
C GLY A 41 -31.12 -17.09 22.34
N HIS A 42 -30.60 -17.43 21.17
CA HIS A 42 -29.71 -18.58 20.97
C HIS A 42 -28.39 -18.16 20.34
N PHE A 43 -27.34 -18.89 20.69
CA PHE A 43 -26.05 -18.85 20.01
C PHE A 43 -26.01 -19.94 18.95
N ILE A 44 -25.78 -19.56 17.70
CA ILE A 44 -25.51 -20.51 16.61
C ILE A 44 -23.99 -20.51 16.39
N SER A 45 -23.32 -21.58 16.79
CA SER A 45 -21.92 -21.84 16.44
C SER A 45 -21.86 -22.59 15.12
N LEU A 46 -21.18 -22.02 14.11
CA LEU A 46 -20.88 -22.69 12.86
C LEU A 46 -19.42 -23.16 12.90
N ASP A 47 -19.17 -24.29 13.56
CA ASP A 47 -17.85 -24.92 13.53
C ASP A 47 -17.69 -25.76 12.25
N TYR A 48 -16.95 -25.24 11.28
CA TYR A 48 -16.46 -26.04 10.15
C TYR A 48 -15.22 -26.84 10.57
N GLY A 49 -15.42 -28.07 11.03
CA GLY A 49 -14.35 -29.04 11.22
C GLY A 49 -14.01 -29.76 9.91
N VAL A 50 -12.82 -29.53 9.36
CA VAL A 50 -12.26 -30.33 8.26
C VAL A 50 -11.84 -31.69 8.81
N PHE A 51 -12.58 -32.75 8.48
CA PHE A 51 -12.15 -34.12 8.76
C PHE A 51 -11.11 -34.55 7.73
N ASN A 52 -9.92 -34.87 8.21
CA ASN A 52 -8.84 -35.41 7.39
C ASN A 52 -9.09 -36.91 7.18
N SER A 53 -9.29 -37.31 5.92
CA SER A 53 -9.41 -38.72 5.53
C SER A 53 -8.02 -39.37 5.62
N ASN A 54 -7.67 -39.91 6.78
CA ASN A 54 -6.79 -41.08 7.00
C ASN A 54 -6.27 -41.07 8.45
N GLY A 55 -6.93 -41.82 9.33
CA GLY A 55 -6.48 -42.03 10.71
C GLY A 55 -7.59 -42.58 11.58
N GLY A 56 -7.79 -43.91 11.56
CA GLY A 56 -8.72 -44.58 12.45
C GLY A 56 -8.28 -44.45 13.90
N ASN A 57 -9.16 -43.92 14.76
CA ASN A 57 -8.99 -43.97 16.20
C ASN A 57 -10.21 -44.67 16.79
N THR A 58 -10.03 -45.89 17.27
CA THR A 58 -11.06 -46.69 17.94
C THR A 58 -11.23 -46.21 19.37
N GLY A 59 -12.15 -45.27 19.57
CA GLY A 59 -12.65 -44.87 20.89
C GLY A 59 -14.09 -45.35 21.05
N SER A 60 -14.31 -46.35 21.91
CA SER A 60 -15.63 -46.89 22.24
C SER A 60 -16.53 -45.84 22.91
N GLY A 61 -17.71 -45.59 22.34
CA GLY A 61 -18.78 -44.84 23.02
C GLY A 61 -19.79 -44.20 22.06
N ASN A 62 -20.86 -44.96 21.73
CA ASN A 62 -22.20 -44.48 21.33
C ASN A 62 -22.31 -43.13 20.58
N THR A 63 -21.52 -42.94 19.53
CA THR A 63 -21.71 -41.85 18.57
C THR A 63 -22.14 -42.45 17.24
N GLY A 64 -23.31 -42.05 16.75
CA GLY A 64 -23.81 -42.50 15.45
C GLY A 64 -22.85 -42.05 14.35
N ILE A 65 -22.21 -43.00 13.68
CA ILE A 65 -21.32 -42.74 12.55
C ILE A 65 -22.22 -42.60 11.31
N CYS A 66 -22.29 -41.41 10.73
CA CYS A 66 -22.84 -41.25 9.38
C CYS A 66 -21.84 -41.79 8.36
N GLY A 67 -22.33 -42.38 7.26
CA GLY A 67 -21.49 -42.82 6.15
C GLY A 67 -20.69 -41.66 5.54
N ALA A 68 -19.71 -41.99 4.69
CA ALA A 68 -18.71 -41.06 4.14
C ALA A 68 -19.28 -39.76 3.50
N ASP A 69 -20.55 -39.76 3.12
CA ASP A 69 -21.24 -38.67 2.43
C ASP A 69 -22.38 -38.03 3.24
N GLY A 70 -22.36 -38.14 4.57
CA GLY A 70 -23.40 -37.60 5.44
C GLY A 70 -22.89 -36.73 6.60
N ALA A 71 -23.69 -35.74 6.98
CA ALA A 71 -23.45 -34.90 8.16
C ALA A 71 -24.38 -35.30 9.32
N TYR A 72 -23.83 -35.39 10.55
CA TYR A 72 -24.59 -35.73 11.75
C TYR A 72 -25.11 -34.48 12.45
N ILE A 73 -26.42 -34.36 12.64
CA ILE A 73 -27.03 -33.24 13.36
C ILE A 73 -27.23 -33.62 14.82
N ARG A 74 -26.43 -33.01 15.71
CA ARG A 74 -26.33 -33.39 17.12
C ARG A 74 -27.62 -33.19 17.92
N GLN A 75 -28.45 -32.21 17.58
CA GLN A 75 -29.71 -31.92 18.28
C GLN A 75 -30.90 -32.79 17.83
N GLY A 76 -30.77 -33.51 16.70
CA GLY A 76 -31.82 -34.41 16.18
C GLY A 76 -31.44 -35.89 16.21
N LYS A 77 -30.16 -36.23 16.43
CA LYS A 77 -29.61 -37.59 16.27
C LYS A 77 -29.82 -38.19 14.87
N GLU A 78 -29.93 -37.37 13.84
CA GLU A 78 -30.17 -37.79 12.46
C GLU A 78 -28.95 -37.55 11.56
N CYS A 79 -28.77 -38.43 10.57
CA CYS A 79 -27.78 -38.29 9.50
C CYS A 79 -28.46 -37.76 8.24
N VAL A 80 -27.93 -36.68 7.66
CA VAL A 80 -28.37 -36.15 6.37
C VAL A 80 -27.40 -36.61 5.28
N ASN A 81 -27.90 -37.34 4.28
CA ASN A 81 -27.10 -37.89 3.17
C ASN A 81 -27.11 -36.94 1.96
N PHE A 82 -25.97 -36.71 1.33
CA PHE A 82 -25.83 -35.81 0.17
C PHE A 82 -25.76 -36.54 -1.19
N SER A 83 -26.02 -37.85 -1.23
CA SER A 83 -25.93 -38.66 -2.44
C SER A 83 -27.08 -38.37 -3.43
N GLY A 84 -26.81 -37.48 -4.40
CA GLY A 84 -27.74 -37.22 -5.49
C GLY A 84 -27.30 -36.24 -6.58
N ARG A 85 -26.07 -35.69 -6.53
CA ARG A 85 -25.58 -34.77 -7.56
C ARG A 85 -24.37 -35.35 -8.30
N THR A 86 -24.62 -35.84 -9.52
CA THR A 86 -23.57 -36.08 -10.50
C THR A 86 -22.83 -34.78 -10.82
N PRO A 87 -21.47 -34.74 -10.80
CA PRO A 87 -20.72 -33.56 -11.21
C PRO A 87 -20.94 -33.31 -12.70
N GLY A 88 -21.54 -32.17 -13.03
CA GLY A 88 -21.58 -31.67 -14.40
C GLY A 88 -20.18 -31.26 -14.88
N PRO A 89 -19.97 -31.16 -16.21
CA PRO A 89 -18.69 -30.78 -16.79
C PRO A 89 -18.20 -29.44 -16.22
N THR A 90 -16.94 -29.38 -15.79
CA THR A 90 -16.31 -28.17 -15.27
C THR A 90 -16.26 -27.11 -16.38
N PRO A 91 -16.95 -25.96 -16.23
CA PRO A 91 -16.90 -24.91 -17.24
C PRO A 91 -15.49 -24.31 -17.32
N ALA A 92 -15.09 -23.93 -18.54
CA ALA A 92 -13.85 -23.20 -18.79
C ALA A 92 -13.81 -21.91 -17.95
N PRO A 93 -12.62 -21.46 -17.49
CA PRO A 93 -12.50 -20.28 -16.67
C PRO A 93 -13.03 -19.04 -17.40
N THR A 94 -14.14 -18.51 -16.91
CA THR A 94 -14.70 -17.23 -17.32
C THR A 94 -13.69 -16.11 -17.02
N PRO A 95 -13.44 -15.16 -17.94
CA PRO A 95 -12.62 -14.00 -17.63
C PRO A 95 -13.17 -13.29 -16.38
N SER A 96 -12.29 -12.93 -15.45
CA SER A 96 -12.67 -12.25 -14.23
C SER A 96 -13.49 -11.00 -14.56
N PRO A 97 -14.62 -10.76 -13.87
CA PRO A 97 -15.40 -9.54 -14.08
C PRO A 97 -14.52 -8.31 -13.86
N PRO A 98 -14.78 -7.19 -14.58
CA PRO A 98 -14.09 -5.94 -14.34
C PRO A 98 -14.25 -5.57 -12.85
N THR A 99 -13.15 -5.22 -12.21
CA THR A 99 -13.12 -4.83 -10.79
C THR A 99 -14.16 -3.73 -10.56
N PRO A 100 -15.04 -3.85 -9.54
CA PRO A 100 -16.03 -2.83 -9.24
C PRO A 100 -15.35 -1.48 -9.08
N ASN A 101 -15.96 -0.46 -9.67
CA ASN A 101 -15.38 0.87 -9.67
C ASN A 101 -15.50 1.48 -8.27
N PRO A 102 -14.45 2.11 -7.73
CA PRO A 102 -14.59 2.87 -6.49
C PRO A 102 -15.61 4.02 -6.70
N PRO A 103 -16.46 4.32 -5.71
CA PRO A 103 -17.38 5.45 -5.76
C PRO A 103 -16.62 6.77 -5.97
N SER A 104 -17.16 7.65 -6.81
CA SER A 104 -16.50 8.87 -7.29
C SER A 104 -16.86 10.10 -6.45
N ASP A 105 -16.71 10.03 -5.14
CA ASP A 105 -17.35 11.01 -4.24
C ASP A 105 -16.54 12.29 -3.98
N GLY A 106 -15.36 12.45 -4.58
CA GLY A 106 -14.55 13.67 -4.47
C GLY A 106 -14.12 14.20 -5.83
N ASN A 107 -14.67 15.34 -6.26
CA ASN A 107 -14.07 16.15 -7.31
C ASN A 107 -12.98 17.01 -6.64
N TYR A 108 -11.75 16.51 -6.60
CA TYR A 108 -10.63 17.30 -6.07
C TYR A 108 -10.30 18.40 -7.08
N PRO A 109 -10.16 19.67 -6.63
CA PRO A 109 -9.90 20.76 -7.56
C PRO A 109 -8.52 20.59 -8.18
N VAL A 110 -8.46 20.65 -9.52
CA VAL A 110 -7.19 20.79 -10.24
C VAL A 110 -6.58 22.13 -9.88
N HIS A 111 -5.36 22.11 -9.38
CA HIS A 111 -4.66 23.34 -9.02
C HIS A 111 -4.02 23.94 -10.28
N PRO A 112 -4.22 25.23 -10.56
CA PRO A 112 -3.57 25.88 -11.69
C PRO A 112 -2.06 25.85 -11.52
N VAL A 113 -1.34 25.87 -12.65
CA VAL A 113 0.13 26.07 -12.63
C VAL A 113 0.42 27.35 -11.84
N PRO A 114 1.36 27.32 -10.86
CA PRO A 114 1.73 28.52 -10.12
C PRO A 114 2.15 29.63 -11.08
N ASN A 115 1.79 30.89 -10.78
CA ASN A 115 2.15 32.04 -11.64
C ASN A 115 3.66 32.15 -11.89
N ASN A 116 4.47 31.74 -10.91
CA ASN A 116 5.93 31.67 -10.99
C ASN A 116 6.37 30.26 -10.56
N PRO A 117 6.24 29.25 -11.42
CA PRO A 117 6.57 27.88 -11.05
C PRO A 117 8.08 27.78 -10.79
N PRO A 118 8.53 27.09 -9.74
CA PRO A 118 9.96 26.94 -9.48
C PRO A 118 10.64 26.24 -10.68
N PRO A 119 11.94 26.45 -10.93
CA PRO A 119 12.61 25.92 -12.12
C PRO A 119 12.52 24.39 -12.31
N GLY A 120 12.32 23.62 -11.25
CA GLY A 120 12.14 22.16 -11.30
C GLY A 120 10.68 21.69 -11.32
N TYR A 121 9.72 22.61 -11.47
CA TYR A 121 8.29 22.32 -11.46
C TYR A 121 7.90 21.44 -12.64
N PHE A 122 7.03 20.46 -12.37
CA PHE A 122 6.41 19.60 -13.34
C PHE A 122 4.98 19.29 -12.90
N ASN A 123 4.12 18.91 -13.83
CA ASN A 123 2.78 18.41 -13.53
C ASN A 123 2.44 17.18 -14.37
N TYR A 124 1.27 16.62 -14.12
CA TYR A 124 0.75 15.45 -14.82
C TYR A 124 -0.30 15.81 -15.89
N ASP A 125 -0.44 17.09 -16.25
CA ASP A 125 -1.32 17.48 -17.35
C ASP A 125 -0.68 17.15 -18.69
N MET A 126 -1.30 16.24 -19.45
CA MET A 126 -0.81 15.83 -20.76
C MET A 126 -0.89 16.94 -21.81
N ASN A 127 -1.74 17.93 -21.58
CA ASN A 127 -1.96 19.06 -22.47
C ASN A 127 -1.03 20.25 -22.13
N ASP A 128 -0.37 20.24 -20.96
CA ASP A 128 0.59 21.27 -20.60
C ASP A 128 1.91 21.09 -21.39
N MET A 129 2.13 21.99 -22.35
CA MET A 129 3.27 21.98 -23.26
C MET A 129 4.59 22.47 -22.63
N ASN A 130 4.55 22.94 -21.38
CA ASN A 130 5.68 23.48 -20.63
C ASN A 130 6.10 22.58 -19.47
N TYR A 131 5.14 22.06 -18.70
CA TYR A 131 5.40 21.32 -17.46
C TYR A 131 4.79 19.91 -17.44
N GLY A 132 3.96 19.58 -18.44
CA GLY A 132 3.32 18.28 -18.56
C GLY A 132 4.26 17.16 -19.01
N PRO A 133 3.83 15.89 -18.93
CA PRO A 133 4.68 14.74 -19.23
C PRO A 133 5.35 14.80 -20.61
N ASN A 134 4.69 15.38 -21.62
CA ASN A 134 5.26 15.59 -22.96
C ASN A 134 6.44 16.58 -22.97
N ALA A 135 6.42 17.56 -22.06
CA ALA A 135 7.39 18.63 -21.93
C ALA A 135 8.46 18.37 -20.86
N TRP A 136 8.36 17.29 -20.08
CA TRP A 136 9.28 16.98 -18.99
C TRP A 136 10.76 17.00 -19.39
N HIS A 137 11.09 16.68 -20.64
CA HIS A 137 12.45 16.77 -21.19
C HIS A 137 13.08 18.17 -21.10
N LYS A 138 12.26 19.22 -21.03
CA LYS A 138 12.68 20.63 -20.96
C LYS A 138 13.00 21.07 -19.53
N ILE A 139 12.59 20.30 -18.53
CA ILE A 139 12.73 20.68 -17.12
C ILE A 139 14.21 20.59 -16.74
N PRO A 140 14.82 21.66 -16.21
CA PRO A 140 16.20 21.64 -15.76
C PRO A 140 16.44 20.52 -14.73
N ALA A 141 17.19 19.48 -15.12
CA ALA A 141 17.43 18.29 -14.29
C ALA A 141 17.91 18.67 -12.89
N THR A 142 18.86 19.61 -12.81
CA THR A 142 19.50 20.07 -11.57
C THR A 142 18.57 20.80 -10.59
N GLN A 143 17.35 21.13 -11.03
CA GLN A 143 16.36 21.84 -10.23
C GLN A 143 15.23 20.95 -9.72
N THR A 144 15.16 19.70 -10.21
CA THR A 144 14.14 18.71 -9.81
C THR A 144 14.34 18.22 -8.39
N ASP A 145 13.26 17.81 -7.73
CA ASP A 145 13.33 17.23 -6.39
C ASP A 145 14.10 15.90 -6.37
N ALA A 146 13.95 15.10 -7.43
CA ALA A 146 14.71 13.86 -7.57
C ALA A 146 16.21 14.14 -7.66
N TYR A 147 16.65 15.10 -8.47
CA TYR A 147 18.07 15.49 -8.50
C TYR A 147 18.54 15.99 -7.14
N LYS A 148 17.80 16.89 -6.49
CA LYS A 148 18.19 17.43 -5.18
C LYS A 148 18.38 16.33 -4.14
N TYR A 149 17.55 15.29 -4.17
CA TYR A 149 17.68 14.14 -3.28
C TYR A 149 18.87 13.26 -3.66
N TRP A 150 19.01 12.92 -4.94
CA TRP A 150 19.97 11.92 -5.42
C TRP A 150 21.39 12.47 -5.67
N LYS A 151 21.58 13.79 -5.81
CA LYS A 151 22.88 14.41 -6.14
C LYS A 151 23.98 14.07 -5.12
N ASP A 152 23.63 13.96 -3.84
CA ASP A 152 24.60 13.63 -2.79
C ASP A 152 25.11 12.19 -2.91
N LEU A 153 24.39 11.37 -3.69
CA LEU A 153 24.69 9.98 -3.97
C LEU A 153 25.22 9.79 -5.40
N GLU A 154 25.44 10.87 -6.15
CA GLU A 154 25.95 10.82 -7.53
C GLU A 154 27.28 10.05 -7.58
N ASN A 155 28.13 10.18 -6.57
CA ASN A 155 29.40 9.44 -6.49
C ASN A 155 29.23 7.92 -6.30
N TYR A 156 28.05 7.46 -5.86
CA TYR A 156 27.76 6.04 -5.62
C TYR A 156 26.95 5.41 -6.76
N MET A 157 26.54 6.20 -7.74
CA MET A 157 25.71 5.76 -8.85
C MET A 157 26.41 6.08 -10.18
N PRO A 158 26.32 5.22 -11.19
CA PRO A 158 26.95 5.45 -12.50
C PRO A 158 26.19 6.50 -13.33
N ALA A 159 25.29 7.25 -12.70
CA ALA A 159 24.22 8.01 -13.30
C ALA A 159 24.64 9.45 -13.59
N ASN A 160 24.36 9.94 -14.80
CA ASN A 160 24.32 11.38 -15.02
C ASN A 160 22.95 11.92 -14.56
N LEU A 161 22.89 12.49 -13.35
CA LEU A 161 21.68 13.11 -12.82
C LEU A 161 21.46 14.53 -13.37
N LYS A 162 22.47 15.12 -14.02
CA LYS A 162 22.46 16.49 -14.56
C LYS A 162 21.79 16.57 -15.93
N GLU A 163 21.55 15.42 -16.56
CA GLU A 163 20.83 15.32 -17.82
C GLU A 163 19.40 14.86 -17.59
N ASN A 164 18.45 15.61 -18.13
CA ASN A 164 17.06 15.20 -18.14
C ASN A 164 16.80 14.29 -19.34
N THR A 165 16.52 13.03 -19.06
CA THR A 165 16.29 12.01 -20.09
C THR A 165 14.81 11.66 -20.25
N CYS A 166 13.91 12.42 -19.63
CA CYS A 166 12.48 12.27 -19.91
C CYS A 166 12.25 12.52 -21.40
N ASN A 167 11.50 11.66 -22.10
CA ASN A 167 11.16 11.76 -23.54
C ASN A 167 12.34 12.11 -24.48
N SER A 168 13.59 11.91 -24.08
CA SER A 168 14.73 12.22 -24.94
C SER A 168 14.84 11.15 -26.03
N GLN A 169 15.38 11.49 -27.20
CA GLN A 169 15.70 10.47 -28.21
C GLN A 169 16.60 9.35 -27.65
N VAL A 170 17.45 9.67 -26.66
CA VAL A 170 18.23 8.68 -25.91
C VAL A 170 17.31 7.70 -25.17
N SER A 171 16.26 8.19 -24.49
CA SER A 171 15.25 7.33 -23.86
C SER A 171 14.46 6.49 -24.87
N PHE A 172 14.21 7.01 -26.08
CA PHE A 172 13.54 6.28 -27.15
C PHE A 172 14.44 5.22 -27.81
N ASN A 173 15.74 5.47 -27.93
CA ASN A 173 16.68 4.51 -28.51
C ASN A 173 16.98 3.38 -27.52
N ASP A 174 17.18 3.70 -26.25
CA ASP A 174 17.42 2.70 -25.20
C ASP A 174 16.15 1.99 -24.74
N ASN A 175 14.97 2.57 -24.96
CA ASN A 175 13.65 1.98 -24.69
C ASN A 175 13.45 1.51 -23.24
N ARG A 176 14.06 2.19 -22.26
CA ARG A 176 14.01 1.83 -20.82
C ARG A 176 13.19 2.80 -19.98
N ALA A 177 12.34 3.62 -20.56
CA ALA A 177 11.53 4.55 -19.79
C ALA A 177 10.48 3.80 -18.93
N SER A 178 10.31 4.23 -17.69
CA SER A 178 9.30 3.73 -16.74
C SER A 178 8.18 4.77 -16.56
N PRO A 179 6.95 4.38 -16.19
CA PRO A 179 6.48 3.01 -15.96
C PRO A 179 6.18 2.27 -17.27
N VAL A 180 6.05 0.95 -17.18
CA VAL A 180 5.70 0.07 -18.31
C VAL A 180 4.48 -0.79 -18.00
N ASN A 181 3.87 -1.35 -19.04
CA ASN A 181 2.87 -2.39 -18.89
C ASN A 181 3.55 -3.76 -18.73
N LEU A 182 3.48 -4.33 -17.54
CA LEU A 182 4.07 -5.61 -17.19
C LEU A 182 3.28 -6.73 -17.86
N ARG A 183 3.91 -7.41 -18.81
CA ARG A 183 3.34 -8.56 -19.51
C ARG A 183 4.30 -9.73 -19.37
N ASN A 184 3.77 -10.95 -19.37
CA ASN A 184 4.61 -12.12 -19.54
C ASN A 184 5.31 -11.99 -20.89
N THR A 185 6.63 -12.12 -20.88
CA THR A 185 7.45 -12.22 -22.08
C THR A 185 8.08 -13.61 -22.10
N ASP A 186 8.69 -13.97 -23.22
CA ASP A 186 9.49 -15.20 -23.32
C ASP A 186 10.89 -15.05 -22.67
N ASP A 187 11.19 -13.91 -22.05
CA ASP A 187 12.47 -13.73 -21.36
C ASP A 187 12.48 -14.55 -20.05
N ASN A 188 13.46 -15.44 -19.95
CA ASN A 188 13.73 -16.18 -18.72
C ASN A 188 14.01 -15.21 -17.55
N CYS A 189 13.54 -15.59 -16.36
CA CYS A 189 13.92 -14.91 -15.12
C CYS A 189 15.45 -14.87 -14.99
N LYS A 190 15.97 -13.69 -14.61
CA LYS A 190 17.42 -13.47 -14.43
C LYS A 190 17.84 -13.50 -12.96
N GLU A 191 16.89 -13.77 -12.08
CA GLU A 191 17.01 -13.67 -10.65
C GLU A 191 17.13 -15.07 -10.04
N TYR A 192 18.04 -15.23 -9.09
CA TYR A 192 18.36 -16.54 -8.50
C TYR A 192 17.81 -16.71 -7.07
N HIS A 193 17.15 -15.68 -6.52
CA HIS A 193 16.42 -15.73 -5.27
C HIS A 193 15.33 -14.66 -5.20
N GLN A 194 14.47 -14.79 -4.19
CA GLN A 194 13.51 -13.77 -3.78
C GLN A 194 14.18 -12.54 -3.19
N LEU A 195 13.48 -11.41 -3.15
CA LEU A 195 13.88 -10.31 -2.28
C LEU A 195 13.80 -10.78 -0.82
N ARG A 196 14.87 -10.58 -0.05
CA ARG A 196 14.97 -11.03 1.35
C ARG A 196 15.06 -9.84 2.28
N PRO A 197 13.97 -9.50 2.99
CA PRO A 197 14.02 -8.52 4.06
C PRO A 197 15.02 -8.95 5.15
N ASN A 198 15.76 -8.00 5.69
CA ASN A 198 16.61 -8.23 6.86
C ASN A 198 15.72 -8.41 8.09
N ARG A 199 15.66 -9.63 8.63
CA ARG A 199 14.82 -9.93 9.80
C ARG A 199 15.20 -9.14 11.05
N MET A 200 16.44 -8.68 11.14
CA MET A 200 16.85 -7.83 12.27
C MET A 200 16.15 -6.45 12.26
N THR A 201 15.54 -6.08 11.13
CA THR A 201 14.78 -4.84 10.95
C THR A 201 13.27 -5.06 11.06
N ASP A 202 12.80 -6.23 11.52
CA ASP A 202 11.39 -6.64 11.44
C ASP A 202 10.43 -5.66 12.12
N HIS A 203 10.85 -4.95 13.17
CA HIS A 203 10.00 -3.97 13.84
C HIS A 203 9.86 -2.63 13.09
N GLY A 204 10.67 -2.39 12.05
CA GLY A 204 10.76 -1.09 11.38
C GLY A 204 11.09 0.05 12.35
N PRO A 205 11.40 1.24 11.84
CA PRO A 205 11.38 2.42 12.68
C PRO A 205 9.94 2.80 12.98
N LEU A 206 9.73 3.42 14.13
CA LEU A 206 8.47 4.11 14.42
C LEU A 206 8.17 5.10 13.28
N LEU A 207 6.89 5.41 13.04
CA LEU A 207 6.50 6.58 12.25
C LEU A 207 6.07 7.71 13.18
N GLY A 208 6.40 8.95 12.80
CA GLY A 208 5.93 10.16 13.49
C GLY A 208 7.06 11.08 13.98
N PRO A 209 6.70 12.17 14.69
CA PRO A 209 7.67 13.12 15.24
C PRO A 209 8.67 12.43 16.17
N GLY A 210 9.98 12.61 15.91
CA GLY A 210 11.05 11.97 16.67
C GLY A 210 11.35 10.53 16.28
N SER A 211 10.70 10.01 15.24
CA SER A 211 11.04 8.72 14.67
C SER A 211 12.21 8.77 13.69
N VAL A 212 12.78 7.61 13.37
CA VAL A 212 13.92 7.47 12.45
C VAL A 212 13.47 7.85 11.02
N GLY A 213 12.19 7.69 10.67
CA GLY A 213 11.63 8.07 9.37
C GLY A 213 11.10 9.51 9.31
N THR A 214 11.35 10.22 8.22
CA THR A 214 10.74 11.53 7.91
C THR A 214 9.58 11.36 6.95
N LEU A 215 8.42 11.92 7.30
CA LEU A 215 7.22 11.93 6.46
C LEU A 215 7.18 13.23 5.65
N GLU A 216 7.03 13.11 4.34
CA GLU A 216 6.95 14.26 3.43
C GLU A 216 5.75 14.09 2.49
N ILE A 217 4.84 15.07 2.48
CA ILE A 217 3.80 15.16 1.46
C ILE A 217 4.37 15.96 0.29
N LYS A 218 4.86 15.25 -0.74
CA LYS A 218 5.37 15.87 -1.97
C LYS A 218 4.19 16.24 -2.88
N SER A 219 4.47 17.07 -3.87
CA SER A 219 3.48 17.46 -4.88
C SER A 219 2.86 16.29 -5.65
N HIS A 220 3.56 15.16 -5.73
CA HIS A 220 3.22 14.01 -6.57
C HIS A 220 3.22 12.67 -5.83
N SER A 221 3.49 12.64 -4.53
CA SER A 221 3.54 11.40 -3.76
C SER A 221 3.52 11.64 -2.25
N LEU A 222 3.12 10.62 -1.49
CA LEU A 222 3.34 10.56 -0.04
C LEU A 222 4.65 9.81 0.21
N ARG A 223 5.66 10.44 0.80
CA ARG A 223 7.01 9.86 0.95
C ARG A 223 7.39 9.62 2.41
N ILE A 224 7.89 8.42 2.69
CA ILE A 224 8.51 8.01 3.95
C ILE A 224 10.01 7.86 3.68
N SER A 225 10.81 8.80 4.17
CA SER A 225 12.26 8.84 4.00
C SER A 225 12.96 8.26 5.21
N TYR A 226 13.99 7.44 5.01
CA TYR A 226 14.82 6.87 6.07
C TYR A 226 16.15 7.61 6.17
N PRO A 227 16.79 7.62 7.35
CA PRO A 227 18.09 8.22 7.50
C PRO A 227 19.11 7.41 6.75
N ARG A 228 20.08 8.11 6.16
CA ARG A 228 21.22 7.46 5.52
C ARG A 228 22.14 6.96 6.62
N VAL A 229 22.21 5.65 6.74
CA VAL A 229 23.06 4.96 7.71
C VAL A 229 24.27 4.33 7.02
N ASP A 230 25.36 4.21 7.78
CA ASP A 230 26.48 3.37 7.37
C ASP A 230 26.17 1.89 7.59
N LYS A 231 27.01 1.02 7.02
CA LYS A 231 26.71 -0.36 6.60
C LYS A 231 26.23 -1.34 7.69
N ASP A 232 26.08 -0.92 8.94
CA ASP A 232 25.81 -1.80 10.08
C ASP A 232 24.62 -1.33 10.95
N ASP A 233 23.86 -0.31 10.54
CA ASP A 233 22.70 0.13 11.31
C ASP A 233 21.46 -0.74 11.00
N LEU A 234 21.09 -1.57 11.98
CA LEU A 234 19.94 -2.47 11.91
C LEU A 234 18.59 -1.78 12.14
N THR A 235 18.55 -0.45 12.33
CA THR A 235 17.30 0.29 12.54
C THR A 235 16.60 0.68 11.25
N VAL A 236 17.34 0.73 10.13
CA VAL A 236 16.78 1.09 8.83
C VAL A 236 16.37 -0.17 8.07
N PRO A 237 15.12 -0.26 7.57
CA PRO A 237 14.67 -1.40 6.80
C PRO A 237 15.66 -1.69 5.68
N SER A 238 16.10 -2.93 5.58
CA SER A 238 17.04 -3.35 4.54
C SER A 238 16.64 -4.68 3.93
N ALA A 239 17.08 -4.91 2.69
CA ALA A 239 16.84 -6.19 2.00
C ALA A 239 18.02 -6.60 1.13
N ASP A 240 18.23 -7.90 1.03
CA ASP A 240 19.06 -8.53 0.00
C ASP A 240 18.22 -8.62 -1.29
N ILE A 241 18.63 -7.82 -2.28
CA ILE A 241 18.00 -7.74 -3.60
C ILE A 241 18.65 -8.77 -4.52
N PRO A 242 17.86 -9.52 -5.31
CA PRO A 242 18.41 -10.49 -6.23
C PRO A 242 19.26 -9.84 -7.34
N GLN A 243 19.93 -10.69 -8.11
CA GLN A 243 20.86 -10.32 -9.20
C GLN A 243 22.28 -9.96 -8.74
N GLY A 244 22.69 -10.30 -7.51
CA GLY A 244 24.04 -10.06 -7.03
C GLY A 244 24.26 -8.61 -6.59
N TRP A 245 23.25 -7.99 -6.00
CA TRP A 245 23.37 -6.66 -5.38
C TRP A 245 24.20 -6.69 -4.09
N GLY A 246 24.52 -7.88 -3.58
CA GLY A 246 25.48 -8.10 -2.49
C GLY A 246 24.78 -8.25 -1.15
N LYS A 247 25.32 -7.59 -0.11
CA LYS A 247 24.77 -7.59 1.25
C LYS A 247 23.39 -6.92 1.29
N PHE A 248 22.69 -7.04 2.42
CA PHE A 248 21.48 -6.27 2.70
C PHE A 248 21.70 -4.77 2.44
N LEU A 249 20.80 -4.17 1.67
CA LEU A 249 20.84 -2.78 1.28
C LEU A 249 19.70 -2.02 1.94
N HIS A 250 19.97 -0.83 2.45
CA HIS A 250 19.00 -0.02 3.15
C HIS A 250 18.01 0.64 2.19
N VAL A 251 16.74 0.67 2.59
CA VAL A 251 15.71 1.47 1.95
C VAL A 251 16.04 2.95 2.19
N ALA A 252 16.10 3.72 1.12
CA ALA A 252 16.30 5.16 1.16
C ALA A 252 15.01 5.88 1.49
N TYR A 253 13.95 5.54 0.76
CA TYR A 253 12.59 5.99 1.00
C TYR A 253 11.59 5.07 0.30
N CYS A 254 10.35 5.13 0.77
CA CYS A 254 9.19 4.61 0.07
C CYS A 254 8.26 5.75 -0.30
N GLU A 255 7.62 5.67 -1.46
CA GLU A 255 6.65 6.66 -1.91
C GLU A 255 5.37 5.99 -2.39
N PHE A 256 4.24 6.58 -2.04
CA PHE A 256 2.91 6.16 -2.47
C PHE A 256 2.36 7.12 -3.52
N LYS A 257 1.74 6.55 -4.55
CA LYS A 257 1.11 7.29 -5.64
C LYS A 257 -0.32 6.80 -5.90
N VAL A 258 -1.16 7.74 -6.32
CA VAL A 258 -2.55 7.48 -6.73
C VAL A 258 -2.81 8.10 -8.11
N PRO A 259 -3.20 7.33 -9.13
CA PRO A 259 -3.27 5.87 -9.17
C PRO A 259 -1.87 5.23 -9.28
N ALA A 260 -1.82 3.90 -9.49
CA ALA A 260 -0.57 3.22 -9.82
C ALA A 260 0.05 3.76 -11.11
N SER A 261 1.38 3.82 -11.20
CA SER A 261 2.07 4.22 -12.43
C SER A 261 2.17 3.04 -13.39
N HIS A 262 2.58 1.87 -12.88
CA HIS A 262 2.62 0.63 -13.63
C HIS A 262 1.22 0.06 -13.93
N THR A 263 1.15 -0.77 -14.96
CA THR A 263 0.00 -1.64 -15.21
C THR A 263 0.49 -3.08 -15.33
N MET A 264 -0.39 -4.04 -15.09
CA MET A 264 -0.08 -5.46 -15.27
C MET A 264 -1.09 -6.07 -16.22
N GLN A 265 -0.61 -6.59 -17.35
CA GLN A 265 -1.44 -7.18 -18.40
C GLN A 265 -2.55 -6.22 -18.88
N GLY A 266 -2.27 -4.92 -18.89
CA GLY A 266 -3.23 -3.87 -19.22
C GLY A 266 -4.17 -3.46 -18.07
N LYS A 267 -4.20 -4.19 -16.94
CA LYS A 267 -4.95 -3.80 -15.75
C LYS A 267 -4.26 -2.63 -15.05
N LYS A 268 -5.01 -1.56 -14.80
CA LYS A 268 -4.62 -0.42 -13.96
C LYS A 268 -4.96 -0.71 -12.50
N PHE A 269 -4.12 -0.25 -11.60
CA PHE A 269 -4.26 -0.42 -10.15
C PHE A 269 -4.53 0.94 -9.49
N VAL A 270 -5.20 0.92 -8.33
CA VAL A 270 -5.72 2.15 -7.70
C VAL A 270 -4.65 2.94 -6.96
N ALA A 271 -3.56 2.28 -6.55
CA ALA A 271 -2.39 2.93 -5.98
C ALA A 271 -1.14 2.08 -6.21
N GLU A 272 0.02 2.67 -5.98
CA GLU A 272 1.32 1.99 -6.04
C GLU A 272 2.25 2.53 -4.96
N MET A 273 2.99 1.63 -4.32
CA MET A 273 4.11 1.98 -3.44
C MET A 273 5.42 1.60 -4.14
N ASN A 274 6.37 2.52 -4.18
CA ASN A 274 7.73 2.29 -4.67
C ASN A 274 8.72 2.52 -3.55
N CYS A 275 9.55 1.52 -3.24
CA CYS A 275 10.60 1.62 -2.24
C CYS A 275 11.96 1.54 -2.90
N TYR A 276 12.74 2.62 -2.77
CA TYR A 276 14.04 2.77 -3.39
C TYR A 276 15.13 2.30 -2.43
N ILE A 277 16.04 1.48 -2.93
CA ILE A 277 17.14 0.89 -2.20
C ILE A 277 18.44 1.27 -2.92
N ILE A 278 19.42 1.76 -2.15
CA ILE A 278 20.67 2.28 -2.71
C ILE A 278 21.79 1.26 -2.53
N GLN A 279 22.55 1.02 -3.60
CA GLN A 279 23.81 0.30 -3.53
C GLN A 279 24.99 1.28 -3.63
N LYS A 280 25.87 1.32 -2.60
CA LYS A 280 27.08 2.17 -2.60
C LYS A 280 28.14 1.76 -3.66
N ALA A 281 27.88 0.76 -4.49
CA ALA A 281 28.85 0.12 -5.39
C ALA A 281 28.63 0.42 -6.89
N GLY A 282 27.89 1.48 -7.25
CA GLY A 282 27.84 1.93 -8.64
C GLY A 282 26.92 1.15 -9.56
N ARG A 283 25.94 0.38 -9.04
CA ARG A 283 24.98 -0.36 -9.87
C ARG A 283 23.71 0.44 -10.21
N GLY A 284 23.46 1.53 -9.47
CA GLY A 284 22.23 2.33 -9.57
C GLY A 284 21.31 2.09 -8.38
N LEU A 285 20.00 2.16 -8.65
CA LEU A 285 18.92 2.09 -7.67
C LEU A 285 18.10 0.82 -7.84
N GLY A 286 17.97 0.04 -6.78
CA GLY A 286 17.01 -1.04 -6.74
C GLY A 286 15.66 -0.46 -6.33
N VAL A 287 14.58 -0.83 -7.03
CA VAL A 287 13.23 -0.45 -6.61
C VAL A 287 12.40 -1.71 -6.50
N PHE A 288 11.72 -1.90 -5.38
CA PHE A 288 10.62 -2.84 -5.31
C PHE A 288 9.30 -2.10 -5.25
N THR A 289 8.31 -2.63 -5.96
CA THR A 289 7.05 -1.96 -6.21
C THR A 289 5.90 -2.88 -5.85
N ILE A 290 4.94 -2.34 -5.09
CA ILE A 290 3.72 -3.04 -4.69
C ILE A 290 2.53 -2.27 -5.27
N LEU A 291 1.73 -2.98 -6.07
CA LEU A 291 0.50 -2.45 -6.66
C LEU A 291 -0.66 -2.69 -5.69
N PHE A 292 -1.62 -1.78 -5.64
CA PHE A 292 -2.80 -1.91 -4.80
C PHE A 292 -4.07 -2.06 -5.61
N GLU A 293 -4.93 -2.99 -5.21
CA GLU A 293 -6.30 -3.12 -5.71
C GLU A 293 -7.33 -2.91 -4.61
N ILE A 294 -8.55 -2.55 -5.00
CA ILE A 294 -9.65 -2.41 -4.05
C ILE A 294 -10.02 -3.80 -3.51
N GLY A 295 -9.98 -3.93 -2.19
CA GLY A 295 -10.27 -5.17 -1.46
C GLY A 295 -10.50 -4.90 0.02
N SER A 296 -9.93 -5.76 0.86
CA SER A 296 -10.02 -5.63 2.31
C SER A 296 -9.21 -4.45 2.86
N PHE A 297 -9.56 -4.03 4.07
CA PHE A 297 -8.82 -3.02 4.83
C PHE A 297 -7.39 -3.48 5.12
N ASN A 298 -6.42 -2.63 4.80
CA ASN A 298 -5.01 -2.94 4.97
C ASN A 298 -4.42 -2.22 6.18
N LYS A 299 -4.26 -2.93 7.29
CA LYS A 299 -3.76 -2.34 8.55
C LYS A 299 -2.38 -1.65 8.41
N LEU A 300 -1.48 -2.20 7.60
CA LEU A 300 -0.14 -1.63 7.42
C LEU A 300 -0.18 -0.33 6.61
N LEU A 301 -1.03 -0.30 5.57
CA LEU A 301 -1.27 0.92 4.80
C LEU A 301 -1.95 2.00 5.66
N ASP A 302 -2.89 1.59 6.51
CA ASP A 302 -3.59 2.50 7.44
C ASP A 302 -2.64 3.22 8.39
N GLN A 303 -1.63 2.52 8.92
CA GLN A 303 -0.59 3.13 9.75
C GLN A 303 0.15 4.26 9.01
N ALA A 304 0.53 4.02 7.75
CA ALA A 304 1.17 5.05 6.93
C ALA A 304 0.22 6.22 6.64
N ILE A 305 -1.03 5.94 6.25
CA ILE A 305 -2.06 6.97 5.99
C ILE A 305 -2.30 7.83 7.23
N CYS A 306 -2.48 7.20 8.40
CA CYS A 306 -2.65 7.86 9.69
C CYS A 306 -1.49 8.83 9.96
N ALA A 307 -0.24 8.38 9.75
CA ALA A 307 0.93 9.22 9.97
C ALA A 307 0.99 10.42 9.01
N PHE A 308 0.64 10.24 7.73
CA PHE A 308 0.52 11.35 6.78
C PHE A 308 -0.64 12.29 7.09
N GLN A 309 -1.74 11.78 7.64
CA GLN A 309 -2.88 12.58 8.06
C GLN A 309 -2.47 13.62 9.10
N THR A 310 -1.61 13.26 10.07
CA THR A 310 -1.05 14.20 11.05
C THR A 310 -0.26 15.33 10.38
N VAL A 311 0.60 15.00 9.40
CA VAL A 311 1.38 16.00 8.65
C VAL A 311 0.45 16.94 7.87
N TRP A 312 -0.55 16.39 7.19
CA TRP A 312 -1.54 17.15 6.43
C TRP A 312 -2.37 18.08 7.33
N GLN A 313 -2.85 17.59 8.48
CA GLN A 313 -3.61 18.40 9.43
C GLN A 313 -2.77 19.54 10.00
N THR A 314 -1.49 19.29 10.29
CA THR A 314 -0.57 20.32 10.77
C THR A 314 -0.44 21.47 9.76
N GLY A 315 -0.24 21.14 8.47
CA GLY A 315 -0.20 22.14 7.40
C GLY A 315 -1.50 22.93 7.26
N LYS A 316 -2.63 22.23 7.27
CA LYS A 316 -3.97 22.85 7.20
C LYS A 316 -4.26 23.79 8.38
N ASN A 317 -3.86 23.39 9.59
CA ASN A 317 -4.05 24.17 10.81
C ASN A 317 -3.16 25.43 10.82
N ALA A 318 -1.93 25.34 10.31
CA ALA A 318 -1.05 26.49 10.16
C ALA A 318 -1.69 27.56 9.26
N CYS A 319 -2.26 27.15 8.13
CA CYS A 319 -2.89 28.06 7.18
C CYS A 319 -4.20 28.68 7.68
N SER A 320 -4.99 27.93 8.45
CA SER A 320 -6.21 28.45 9.07
C SER A 320 -5.93 29.52 10.14
N ARG A 321 -4.73 29.51 10.75
CA ARG A 321 -4.30 30.51 11.75
C ARG A 321 -3.62 31.72 11.11
N GLY A 322 -2.86 31.52 10.04
CA GLY A 322 -2.16 32.60 9.31
C GLY A 322 -3.11 33.70 8.84
N GLY A 323 -4.23 33.32 8.22
CA GLY A 323 -5.26 34.28 7.78
C GLY A 323 -5.96 35.05 8.92
N ARG A 324 -5.71 34.68 10.19
CA ARG A 324 -6.27 35.36 11.35
C ARG A 324 -5.32 36.39 11.97
N ARG A 325 -4.00 36.23 11.83
CA ARG A 325 -3.04 37.19 12.36
C ARG A 325 -3.03 38.50 11.59
N ASP A 326 -3.16 38.43 10.26
CA ASP A 326 -3.27 39.64 9.43
C ASP A 326 -4.56 40.44 9.72
N LEU A 327 -5.59 39.80 10.29
CA LEU A 327 -6.83 40.47 10.73
C LEU A 327 -6.79 40.97 12.18
N GLU A 328 -5.97 40.38 13.05
CA GLU A 328 -5.85 40.85 14.45
C GLU A 328 -4.77 41.93 14.60
N GLU A 329 -3.73 41.95 13.75
CA GLU A 329 -2.70 43.00 13.78
C GLU A 329 -3.21 44.36 13.25
N GLU A 330 -4.37 44.38 12.59
CA GLU A 330 -5.06 45.63 12.18
C GLU A 330 -6.05 46.17 13.23
N VAL A 331 -6.22 45.49 14.38
CA VAL A 331 -7.17 45.87 15.45
C VAL A 331 -6.45 46.32 16.74
N ASP A 332 -5.21 46.81 16.64
CA ASP A 332 -4.49 47.45 17.75
C ASP A 332 -4.29 48.96 17.51
N VAL A 333 -5.39 49.70 17.33
CA VAL A 333 -5.46 51.16 17.61
C VAL A 333 -6.87 51.55 18.07
N VAL A 334 -7.29 51.08 19.24
CA VAL A 334 -8.23 51.85 20.07
C VAL A 334 -7.80 51.68 21.53
N ASP A 335 -6.95 52.60 21.99
CA ASP A 335 -6.79 52.91 23.40
C ASP A 335 -8.17 53.25 23.97
N ASN A 336 -8.75 52.34 24.74
CA ASN A 336 -9.72 52.67 25.77
C ASN A 336 -9.27 51.99 27.06
N ASP A 337 -8.45 52.78 27.76
CA ASP A 337 -8.36 52.87 29.21
C ASP A 337 -9.73 52.58 29.85
N ASP A 338 -9.89 51.42 30.50
CA ASP A 338 -10.71 51.24 31.71
C ASP A 338 -10.61 49.77 32.17
N GLY A 339 -10.12 49.59 33.40
CA GLY A 339 -9.64 48.30 33.91
C GLY A 339 -10.72 47.24 34.16
N ASP A 340 -10.48 46.04 33.64
CA ASP A 340 -10.96 44.80 34.26
C ASP A 340 -10.08 43.61 33.83
N ASN A 341 -9.30 43.06 34.78
CA ASN A 341 -8.19 42.14 34.55
C ASN A 341 -8.56 40.65 34.48
N ASP A 342 -9.85 40.28 34.45
CA ASP A 342 -10.26 38.86 34.65
C ASP A 342 -10.51 38.07 33.33
N PHE A 343 -10.57 38.74 32.17
CA PHE A 343 -10.94 38.05 30.91
C PHE A 343 -9.74 37.43 30.15
N ARG A 344 -8.50 37.83 30.46
CA ARG A 344 -7.30 37.32 29.76
C ARG A 344 -6.89 35.91 30.19
N ALA A 345 -7.27 35.45 31.39
CA ALA A 345 -6.90 34.12 31.88
C ALA A 345 -7.65 32.97 31.17
N ARG A 346 -8.90 33.18 30.70
CA ARG A 346 -9.70 32.11 30.07
C ARG A 346 -9.33 31.80 28.61
N LYS A 347 -8.65 32.69 27.90
CA LYS A 347 -8.28 32.46 26.49
C LYS A 347 -7.06 31.53 26.34
N PHE A 348 -6.22 31.41 27.37
CA PHE A 348 -5.01 30.56 27.34
C PHE A 348 -5.28 29.08 27.66
N GLU A 349 -6.34 28.75 28.40
CA GLU A 349 -6.65 27.35 28.76
C GLU A 349 -7.22 26.54 27.59
N ASN A 350 -7.93 27.18 26.65
CA ASN A 350 -8.51 26.49 25.48
C ASN A 350 -7.50 26.13 24.37
N THR A 351 -6.34 26.80 24.30
CA THR A 351 -5.30 26.46 23.30
C THR A 351 -4.54 25.18 23.67
N ASN A 352 -4.34 24.91 24.96
CA ASN A 352 -3.60 23.74 25.41
C ASN A 352 -4.39 22.43 25.27
N THR A 353 -5.72 22.46 25.37
CA THR A 353 -6.55 21.25 25.23
C THR A 353 -6.49 20.67 23.81
N SER A 354 -6.31 21.50 22.79
CA SER A 354 -6.15 21.05 21.40
C SER A 354 -4.84 20.27 21.19
N MET A 355 -3.74 20.75 21.77
CA MET A 355 -2.42 20.13 21.63
C MET A 355 -2.34 18.75 22.30
N PHE A 356 -3.00 18.57 23.46
CA PHE A 356 -3.04 17.27 24.14
C PHE A 356 -3.90 16.24 23.39
N ARG A 357 -4.96 16.68 22.72
CA ARG A 357 -5.78 15.79 21.90
C ARG A 357 -5.02 15.33 20.65
N ASP A 358 -4.25 16.23 20.03
CA ASP A 358 -3.36 15.90 18.91
C ASP A 358 -2.29 14.87 19.32
N LEU A 359 -1.71 14.98 20.52
CA LEU A 359 -0.75 14.00 21.05
C LEU A 359 -1.39 12.63 21.30
N GLN A 360 -2.64 12.58 21.79
CA GLN A 360 -3.35 11.33 22.04
C GLN A 360 -3.79 10.66 20.74
N GLU A 361 -4.22 11.42 19.73
CA GLU A 361 -4.51 10.89 18.39
C GLU A 361 -3.22 10.41 17.69
N ASN A 362 -2.09 11.09 17.87
CA ASN A 362 -0.78 10.64 17.36
C ASN A 362 -0.32 9.29 17.93
N SER A 363 -0.75 8.91 19.14
CA SER A 363 -0.45 7.59 19.71
C SER A 363 -1.09 6.44 18.93
N LYS A 364 -2.18 6.69 18.18
CA LYS A 364 -2.82 5.69 17.31
C LYS A 364 -2.03 5.42 16.04
N CYS A 365 -1.33 6.42 15.51
CA CYS A 365 -0.47 6.28 14.34
C CYS A 365 0.95 5.79 14.69
N GLY A 366 1.31 5.78 15.99
CA GLY A 366 2.64 5.44 16.49
C GLY A 366 2.90 3.94 16.57
N GLY A 367 3.20 3.32 15.43
CA GLY A 367 3.71 1.96 15.33
C GLY A 367 5.01 1.91 14.56
N GLY A 368 5.79 0.85 14.76
CA GLY A 368 6.87 0.51 13.85
C GLY A 368 6.31 0.24 12.46
N TRP A 369 6.90 0.82 11.41
CA TRP A 369 6.47 0.62 10.04
C TRP A 369 7.62 0.08 9.19
N ASN A 370 7.41 -1.11 8.66
CA ASN A 370 8.36 -1.79 7.80
C ASN A 370 7.74 -2.04 6.41
N PRO A 371 8.30 -1.47 5.33
CA PRO A 371 7.72 -1.59 4.00
C PRO A 371 7.74 -3.04 3.48
N PHE A 372 8.62 -3.88 4.02
CA PHE A 372 8.70 -5.29 3.65
C PHE A 372 7.54 -6.12 4.22
N GLU A 373 6.78 -5.60 5.20
CA GLU A 373 5.60 -6.30 5.70
C GLU A 373 4.52 -6.49 4.63
N PHE A 374 4.45 -5.58 3.64
CA PHE A 374 3.55 -5.75 2.50
C PHE A 374 3.88 -6.99 1.66
N MET A 375 5.12 -7.46 1.66
CA MET A 375 5.47 -8.69 0.93
C MET A 375 4.78 -9.92 1.55
N TYR A 376 4.61 -9.94 2.86
CA TYR A 376 3.83 -10.97 3.52
C TYR A 376 2.33 -10.82 3.21
N GLN A 377 1.83 -9.59 3.07
CA GLN A 377 0.44 -9.32 2.74
C GLN A 377 0.05 -9.65 1.30
N THR A 378 0.93 -9.39 0.33
CA THR A 378 0.73 -9.79 -1.08
C THR A 378 0.77 -11.31 -1.25
N LYS A 379 1.30 -12.03 -0.25
CA LYS A 379 1.40 -13.50 -0.23
C LYS A 379 2.13 -14.06 -1.45
N SER A 380 3.04 -13.27 -2.04
CA SER A 380 3.85 -13.66 -3.19
C SER A 380 5.26 -13.10 -3.03
N TRP A 381 6.25 -13.92 -3.37
CA TRP A 381 7.66 -13.52 -3.50
C TRP A 381 8.05 -13.33 -4.97
N HIS A 382 7.09 -13.48 -5.88
CA HIS A 382 7.27 -13.42 -7.31
C HIS A 382 7.09 -11.98 -7.81
N PHE A 383 7.79 -11.64 -8.89
CA PHE A 383 7.81 -10.28 -9.39
C PHE A 383 8.19 -10.25 -10.86
N TYR A 384 7.87 -9.12 -11.50
CA TYR A 384 8.41 -8.73 -12.78
C TYR A 384 9.67 -7.90 -12.56
N GLY A 385 10.76 -8.27 -13.21
CA GLY A 385 12.02 -7.55 -13.19
C GLY A 385 12.29 -6.82 -14.50
N TYR A 386 12.73 -5.57 -14.44
CA TYR A 386 13.22 -4.85 -15.63
C TYR A 386 14.15 -3.68 -15.28
N ARG A 387 14.98 -3.26 -16.24
CA ARG A 387 15.79 -2.03 -16.14
C ARG A 387 14.99 -0.87 -16.68
N GLY A 388 14.86 0.18 -15.88
CA GLY A 388 13.97 1.31 -16.12
C GLY A 388 14.58 2.67 -15.82
N THR A 389 13.72 3.68 -15.71
CA THR A 389 14.06 5.03 -15.28
C THR A 389 13.43 5.38 -13.94
N LEU A 390 13.86 6.51 -13.36
CA LEU A 390 13.00 7.26 -12.44
C LEU A 390 11.66 7.62 -13.12
N MET A 391 10.58 7.69 -12.36
CA MET A 391 9.23 7.96 -12.88
C MET A 391 8.88 9.44 -12.90
N GLU A 392 9.82 10.30 -12.50
CA GLU A 392 9.76 11.75 -12.52
C GLU A 392 11.06 12.32 -13.10
N PRO A 393 11.06 13.59 -13.56
CA PRO A 393 12.28 14.29 -13.94
C PRO A 393 13.36 14.18 -12.86
N PRO A 394 14.62 13.83 -13.23
CA PRO A 394 15.19 13.85 -14.59
C PRO A 394 15.04 12.54 -15.40
N CYS A 395 14.19 11.61 -14.97
CA CYS A 395 13.95 10.31 -15.60
C CYS A 395 15.23 9.50 -15.85
N SER A 396 16.28 9.64 -15.03
CA SER A 396 17.55 8.94 -15.25
C SER A 396 17.38 7.41 -15.31
N GLN A 397 18.06 6.77 -16.27
CA GLN A 397 18.01 5.31 -16.54
C GLN A 397 18.86 4.50 -15.55
N ILE A 398 18.53 4.59 -14.27
CA ILE A 398 19.40 4.11 -13.19
C ILE A 398 18.70 3.09 -12.29
N VAL A 399 17.48 2.71 -12.66
CA VAL A 399 16.57 1.94 -11.81
C VAL A 399 16.47 0.50 -12.29
N GLU A 400 16.64 -0.45 -11.39
CA GLU A 400 16.26 -1.85 -11.60
C GLU A 400 14.99 -2.14 -10.79
N HIS A 401 13.87 -2.20 -11.50
CA HIS A 401 12.53 -2.40 -10.95
C HIS A 401 12.25 -3.88 -10.67
N ARG A 402 11.67 -4.19 -9.51
CA ARG A 402 11.02 -5.45 -9.14
C ARG A 402 9.58 -5.17 -8.74
N VAL A 403 8.64 -5.36 -9.66
CA VAL A 403 7.22 -5.13 -9.38
C VAL A 403 6.56 -6.44 -8.99
N PHE A 404 6.08 -6.56 -7.76
CA PHE A 404 5.44 -7.78 -7.26
C PHE A 404 4.24 -8.16 -8.13
N ASP A 405 4.12 -9.46 -8.43
CA ASP A 405 3.11 -9.94 -9.38
C ASP A 405 1.72 -10.14 -8.75
N THR A 406 1.64 -10.12 -7.42
CA THR A 406 0.38 -10.10 -6.68
C THR A 406 0.20 -8.73 -6.03
N PRO A 407 -0.91 -8.02 -6.34
CA PRO A 407 -1.20 -6.74 -5.70
C PRO A 407 -1.53 -6.93 -4.21
N ALA A 408 -1.29 -5.90 -3.40
CA ALA A 408 -1.87 -5.79 -2.08
C ALA A 408 -3.32 -5.29 -2.19
N GLU A 409 -4.14 -5.63 -1.21
CA GLU A 409 -5.48 -5.07 -1.09
C GLU A 409 -5.44 -3.75 -0.31
N MET A 410 -6.39 -2.86 -0.59
CA MET A 410 -6.71 -1.70 0.23
C MET A 410 -8.21 -1.41 0.18
N SER A 411 -8.77 -0.82 1.24
CA SER A 411 -10.17 -0.43 1.23
C SER A 411 -10.40 0.85 0.41
N ILE A 412 -11.64 1.07 -0.02
CA ILE A 412 -12.04 2.32 -0.68
C ILE A 412 -11.78 3.53 0.23
N GLY A 413 -12.07 3.43 1.53
CA GLY A 413 -11.82 4.51 2.49
C GLY A 413 -10.35 4.90 2.55
N GLN A 414 -9.44 3.92 2.54
CA GLN A 414 -8.00 4.18 2.51
C GLN A 414 -7.56 4.89 1.23
N LEU A 415 -8.16 4.55 0.08
CA LEU A 415 -7.88 5.23 -1.18
C LEU A 415 -8.31 6.70 -1.11
N GLU A 416 -9.50 6.96 -0.59
CA GLU A 416 -10.02 8.32 -0.47
C GLU A 416 -9.23 9.15 0.54
N ASP A 417 -8.78 8.57 1.65
CA ASP A 417 -7.88 9.26 2.60
C ASP A 417 -6.54 9.60 1.93
N MET A 418 -5.95 8.68 1.17
CA MET A 418 -4.71 8.96 0.42
C MET A 418 -4.89 10.09 -0.59
N LYS A 419 -5.97 10.07 -1.38
CA LYS A 419 -6.28 11.14 -2.34
C LYS A 419 -6.47 12.47 -1.64
N LYS A 420 -7.25 12.49 -0.56
CA LYS A 420 -7.49 13.70 0.24
C LYS A 420 -6.19 14.31 0.72
N ILE A 421 -5.33 13.52 1.37
CA ILE A 421 -4.03 13.97 1.86
C ILE A 421 -3.21 14.53 0.69
N LEU A 422 -3.08 13.77 -0.40
CA LEU A 422 -2.18 14.10 -1.50
C LEU A 422 -2.65 15.27 -2.37
N PHE A 423 -3.96 15.38 -2.62
CA PHE A 423 -4.54 16.34 -3.56
C PHE A 423 -4.96 17.65 -2.90
N THR A 424 -5.14 17.66 -1.58
CA THR A 424 -5.56 18.87 -0.82
C THR A 424 -4.50 19.37 0.16
N HIS A 425 -3.29 18.82 0.15
CA HIS A 425 -2.20 19.33 0.97
C HIS A 425 -1.86 20.77 0.61
N GLN A 426 -1.71 21.59 1.65
CA GLN A 426 -1.27 22.98 1.56
C GLN A 426 0.09 23.10 2.26
N ASP A 427 1.02 23.79 1.61
CA ASP A 427 2.31 24.10 2.22
C ASP A 427 2.10 25.05 3.42
N PRO A 428 2.62 24.74 4.62
CA PRO A 428 2.36 25.54 5.82
C PRO A 428 2.95 26.96 5.76
N GLY A 429 3.96 27.22 4.90
CA GLY A 429 4.60 28.52 4.78
C GLY A 429 3.90 29.44 3.79
N THR A 430 3.31 28.89 2.73
CA THR A 430 2.71 29.66 1.62
C THR A 430 1.20 29.52 1.53
N CYS A 431 0.62 28.50 2.18
CA CYS A 431 -0.79 28.13 2.10
C CYS A 431 -1.33 27.86 0.70
N GLN A 432 -0.42 27.62 -0.24
CA GLN A 432 -0.74 27.16 -1.57
C GLN A 432 -0.87 25.64 -1.58
N TYR A 433 -1.82 25.14 -2.37
CA TYR A 433 -1.90 23.72 -2.63
C TYR A 433 -0.64 23.24 -3.33
N THR A 434 -0.07 22.14 -2.85
CA THR A 434 1.21 21.63 -3.39
C THR A 434 1.01 20.58 -4.47
N SER A 435 -0.18 20.01 -4.59
CA SER A 435 -0.42 18.87 -5.47
C SER A 435 -0.31 19.25 -6.94
N VAL A 436 0.38 18.43 -7.73
CA VAL A 436 0.50 18.58 -9.19
C VAL A 436 -0.35 17.54 -9.95
N HIS A 437 -1.33 16.96 -9.27
CA HIS A 437 -2.27 16.03 -9.89
C HIS A 437 -3.01 16.71 -11.04
N ASN A 438 -3.32 15.94 -12.07
CA ASN A 438 -4.19 16.39 -13.14
C ASN A 438 -5.49 15.59 -13.15
N LYS A 439 -6.57 16.24 -13.58
CA LYS A 439 -7.85 15.59 -13.86
C LYS A 439 -7.91 15.27 -15.34
N PHE A 440 -8.03 13.98 -15.63
CA PHE A 440 -8.18 13.51 -17.00
C PHE A 440 -9.65 13.36 -17.35
N GLU A 441 -10.12 14.16 -18.30
CA GLU A 441 -11.39 13.89 -18.98
C GLU A 441 -11.17 12.76 -19.99
N SER A 442 -11.50 11.53 -19.58
CA SER A 442 -11.64 10.42 -20.53
C SER A 442 -13.12 10.20 -20.85
N VAL A 443 -13.39 9.73 -22.07
CA VAL A 443 -14.76 9.44 -22.58
C VAL A 443 -15.57 8.54 -21.64
N ALA A 444 -14.89 7.77 -20.78
CA ALA A 444 -15.53 6.93 -19.80
C ALA A 444 -15.69 7.60 -18.43
N ARG A 445 -14.65 8.27 -17.89
CA ARG A 445 -14.64 8.86 -16.53
C ARG A 445 -13.57 9.93 -16.33
N GLU A 446 -13.84 10.80 -15.37
CA GLU A 446 -12.86 11.68 -14.75
C GLU A 446 -12.01 10.88 -13.76
N PHE A 447 -10.69 10.97 -13.88
CA PHE A 447 -9.76 10.42 -12.89
C PHE A 447 -8.66 11.43 -12.59
N GLU A 448 -8.37 11.60 -11.30
CA GLU A 448 -7.21 12.37 -10.85
C GLU A 448 -5.98 11.48 -10.82
N SER A 449 -4.84 12.04 -11.22
CA SER A 449 -3.63 11.25 -11.33
C SER A 449 -2.36 12.06 -11.08
N VAL A 450 -1.49 11.48 -10.24
CA VAL A 450 -0.06 11.80 -10.13
C VAL A 450 0.82 10.66 -10.71
N ALA A 451 0.22 9.80 -11.54
CA ALA A 451 0.91 8.71 -12.20
C ALA A 451 1.46 9.15 -13.55
N ARG A 452 2.75 8.86 -13.80
CA ARG A 452 3.34 9.08 -15.12
C ARG A 452 2.64 8.16 -16.13
N PRO A 453 2.30 8.63 -17.33
CA PRO A 453 1.75 7.77 -18.38
C PRO A 453 2.66 6.59 -18.69
N LEU A 454 2.05 5.48 -19.14
CA LEU A 454 2.80 4.32 -19.61
C LEU A 454 3.76 4.74 -20.72
N GLN A 455 5.01 4.33 -20.58
CA GLN A 455 6.03 4.55 -21.58
C GLN A 455 6.01 3.39 -22.59
N PRO A 456 6.32 3.64 -23.87
CA PRO A 456 6.37 2.58 -24.89
C PRO A 456 7.33 1.46 -24.46
N SER A 457 6.81 0.25 -24.22
CA SER A 457 7.60 -0.86 -23.68
C SER A 457 8.41 -1.62 -24.74
N GLN A 458 8.76 -0.98 -25.87
CA GLN A 458 9.04 -1.73 -27.10
C GLN A 458 10.28 -2.64 -27.05
N ARG A 459 11.19 -2.47 -26.08
CA ARG A 459 12.37 -3.34 -25.91
C ARG A 459 12.82 -3.58 -24.47
N SER A 460 12.05 -3.14 -23.47
CA SER A 460 12.37 -3.49 -22.08
C SER A 460 12.29 -5.01 -21.96
N ARG A 461 13.42 -5.66 -21.67
CA ARG A 461 13.52 -7.08 -21.33
C ARG A 461 12.89 -7.32 -19.95
N ILE A 462 11.58 -7.12 -19.89
CA ILE A 462 10.74 -7.45 -18.75
C ILE A 462 10.77 -8.96 -18.64
N HIS A 463 11.20 -9.48 -17.52
CA HIS A 463 11.13 -10.91 -17.22
C HIS A 463 10.24 -11.10 -16.01
N ARG A 464 9.55 -12.24 -15.94
CA ARG A 464 8.78 -12.61 -14.76
C ARG A 464 9.51 -13.72 -14.03
N CYS A 465 9.71 -13.52 -12.74
CA CYS A 465 10.27 -14.53 -11.86
C CYS A 465 9.17 -15.17 -11.03
N THR A 466 9.10 -16.48 -11.10
CA THR A 466 8.11 -17.33 -10.45
C THR A 466 8.81 -18.39 -9.62
N CYS A 467 8.04 -19.26 -8.96
CA CYS A 467 8.63 -20.34 -8.17
C CYS A 467 9.36 -21.41 -9.01
N ARG A 468 9.21 -21.38 -10.35
CA ARG A 468 10.02 -22.21 -11.26
C ARG A 468 11.46 -21.72 -11.36
N ASP A 469 11.66 -20.42 -11.17
CA ASP A 469 12.94 -19.75 -11.34
C ASP A 469 13.74 -19.75 -10.04
N PHE A 470 13.08 -19.44 -8.92
CA PHE A 470 13.63 -19.61 -7.59
C PHE A 470 12.55 -20.07 -6.61
N ILE A 471 12.92 -20.94 -5.67
CA ILE A 471 12.05 -21.35 -4.57
C ILE A 471 12.28 -20.36 -3.41
N SER A 472 11.20 -19.85 -2.80
CA SER A 472 11.29 -19.00 -1.61
C SER A 472 12.06 -19.71 -0.50
N ASP A 473 12.76 -18.97 0.36
CA ASP A 473 13.53 -19.61 1.44
C ASP A 473 12.62 -20.41 2.38
N GLU A 474 11.39 -19.95 2.55
CA GLU A 474 10.39 -20.65 3.34
C GLU A 474 9.89 -21.94 2.67
N GLN A 475 9.59 -21.89 1.37
CA GLN A 475 9.22 -23.10 0.61
C GLN A 475 10.36 -24.10 0.60
N ARG A 476 11.60 -23.62 0.46
CA ARG A 476 12.78 -24.45 0.56
C ARG A 476 12.90 -25.13 1.93
N ARG A 477 12.53 -24.43 3.02
CA ARG A 477 12.53 -24.98 4.38
C ARG A 477 11.47 -26.07 4.58
N LYS A 478 10.25 -25.87 4.06
CA LYS A 478 9.13 -26.81 4.25
C LYS A 478 9.18 -28.01 3.29
N GLU A 479 9.53 -27.79 2.02
CA GLU A 479 9.43 -28.81 0.96
C GLU A 479 10.80 -29.35 0.48
N GLY A 480 11.89 -28.74 0.94
CA GLY A 480 13.24 -28.99 0.45
C GLY A 480 13.54 -28.27 -0.87
N ARG A 481 14.58 -28.70 -1.58
CA ARG A 481 15.00 -28.11 -2.87
C ARG A 481 14.17 -28.58 -4.07
N LYS A 482 12.93 -29.00 -3.86
CA LYS A 482 12.06 -29.48 -4.94
C LYS A 482 11.56 -28.29 -5.74
N SER A 483 11.81 -28.25 -7.04
CA SER A 483 11.26 -27.22 -7.91
C SER A 483 9.74 -27.22 -7.83
N CYS A 484 9.14 -26.03 -7.95
CA CYS A 484 7.71 -25.91 -8.12
C CYS A 484 7.25 -26.77 -9.30
N ARG A 485 6.18 -27.55 -9.10
CA ARG A 485 5.52 -28.21 -10.22
C ARG A 485 4.82 -27.16 -11.07
N ALA A 486 4.88 -27.31 -12.38
CA ALA A 486 4.12 -26.45 -13.30
C ALA A 486 2.64 -26.44 -12.87
N GLY A 487 2.07 -25.26 -12.60
CA GLY A 487 0.68 -25.10 -12.18
C GLY A 487 0.42 -25.11 -10.67
N THR A 488 1.41 -25.36 -9.82
CA THR A 488 1.28 -25.19 -8.34
C THR A 488 1.69 -23.79 -7.87
N GLU A 489 1.92 -22.87 -8.80
CA GLU A 489 2.38 -21.50 -8.53
C GLU A 489 1.40 -20.68 -7.67
N LYS A 490 0.12 -21.07 -7.64
CA LYS A 490 -0.95 -20.20 -7.14
C LYS A 490 -1.08 -20.06 -5.63
N GLN A 491 -0.35 -20.80 -4.80
CA GLN A 491 -0.71 -20.78 -3.37
C GLN A 491 0.35 -21.32 -2.41
N TRP A 492 1.60 -20.88 -2.56
CA TRP A 492 2.56 -21.14 -1.49
C TRP A 492 2.62 -19.95 -0.53
N MET A 493 1.99 -20.08 0.63
CA MET A 493 1.89 -19.02 1.65
C MET A 493 2.39 -19.52 3.00
N PRO A 494 3.24 -18.76 3.71
CA PRO A 494 3.38 -18.90 5.15
C PRO A 494 2.03 -18.73 5.84
N ASN A 495 1.78 -19.53 6.88
CA ASN A 495 0.88 -19.07 7.92
C ASN A 495 1.58 -17.89 8.62
N PRO A 496 0.92 -16.73 8.84
CA PRO A 496 1.52 -15.61 9.57
C PRO A 496 2.09 -16.00 10.94
N THR A 497 1.56 -17.06 11.56
CA THR A 497 2.03 -17.62 12.82
C THR A 497 3.38 -18.33 12.73
N ASP A 498 3.79 -18.79 11.54
CA ASP A 498 5.10 -19.44 11.32
C ASP A 498 6.27 -18.44 11.34
N LEU A 499 5.97 -17.14 11.43
CA LEU A 499 6.95 -16.04 11.40
C LEU A 499 7.39 -15.57 12.79
N VAL A 500 6.82 -16.10 13.87
CA VAL A 500 7.35 -15.86 15.22
C VAL A 500 8.55 -16.80 15.41
N PRO A 501 9.79 -16.29 15.64
CA PRO A 501 10.90 -17.16 15.95
C PRO A 501 10.55 -17.97 17.20
N ALA A 502 10.75 -19.29 17.15
CA ALA A 502 10.82 -20.06 18.38
C ALA A 502 11.91 -19.41 19.25
N ARG A 503 11.53 -18.88 20.42
CA ARG A 503 12.50 -18.30 21.37
C ARG A 503 13.58 -19.36 21.64
N GLY A 504 14.79 -19.16 21.12
CA GLY A 504 15.95 -20.00 21.47
C GLY A 504 16.85 -20.48 20.32
N GLU A 505 16.54 -20.24 19.05
CA GLU A 505 17.49 -20.61 17.97
C GLU A 505 18.57 -19.51 17.80
N GLN A 506 19.72 -19.76 18.43
CA GLN A 506 20.97 -19.03 18.23
C GLN A 506 21.56 -19.47 16.88
N TRP A 507 21.72 -18.53 15.95
CA TRP A 507 22.35 -18.79 14.65
C TRP A 507 23.86 -18.59 14.80
N ASP A 508 24.65 -19.63 14.57
CA ASP A 508 26.09 -19.48 14.30
C ASP A 508 26.25 -18.87 12.90
N LEU A 509 26.89 -17.69 12.86
CA LEU A 509 27.16 -16.88 11.67
C LEU A 509 28.35 -17.41 10.86
#